data_AF-A0A8B9MW72-F1
#
_entry.id   AF-A0A8B9MW72-F1
#
_cell.length_a   1.000
_cell.length_b   1.000
_cell.length_c   1.000
_cell.angle_alpha   90.00
_cell.angle_beta   90.00
_cell.angle_gamma   90.00
#
_symmetry.space_group_name_H-M   'P 1'
#
loop_
_entity.id
_entity.type
_entity.pdbx_description
1 polymer ?
#
loop_
_entity_poly.entity_id
_entity_poly.type
_entity_poly.pdbx_seq_one_letter_code
_entity_poly.pdbx_strand_id
1 'polypeptide(L)'
;MICSQCPQSNTTLVWWTHEKTGHGGRDATIPWAKTRGVQLSVKDIQTRITQCETCQLLKRHPYLDQLVVWQINYVGPLPSN
;
A
#
# COMPACT_ATOMS: atom_id res chain seq x y z
N MET A 1 -20.91 5.85 -12.71
CA MET A 1 -20.05 4.81 -13.33
C MET A 1 -19.95 3.67 -12.33
N ILE A 2 -20.72 2.60 -12.52
CA ILE A 2 -20.77 1.47 -11.57
C ILE A 2 -19.57 0.58 -11.89
N CYS A 3 -18.58 0.60 -11.01
CA CYS A 3 -17.41 -0.27 -11.09
C CYS A 3 -17.87 -1.71 -10.81
N SER A 4 -17.98 -2.53 -11.87
CA SER A 4 -18.43 -3.93 -11.83
C SER A 4 -17.50 -4.88 -11.06
N GLN A 5 -16.35 -4.38 -10.59
CA GLN A 5 -15.41 -5.10 -9.71
C GLN A 5 -15.28 -4.47 -8.32
N CYS A 6 -16.06 -3.43 -8.01
CA CYS A 6 -15.98 -2.78 -6.72
C CYS A 6 -16.81 -3.55 -5.69
N PRO A 7 -16.25 -3.88 -4.52
CA PRO A 7 -16.98 -4.52 -3.46
C PRO A 7 -18.19 -3.69 -3.02
N GLN A 8 -19.33 -4.35 -2.82
CA GLN A 8 -20.61 -3.70 -2.50
C GLN A 8 -20.73 -3.26 -1.03
N SER A 9 -19.80 -3.66 -0.16
CA SER A 9 -19.79 -3.30 1.26
C SER A 9 -18.70 -2.26 1.56
N ASN A 10 -19.00 -1.33 2.47
CA ASN A 10 -18.07 -0.28 2.89
C ASN A 10 -16.77 -0.90 3.46
N THR A 11 -16.88 -1.94 4.28
CA THR A 11 -15.72 -2.64 4.86
C THR A 11 -14.81 -3.28 3.81
N THR A 12 -15.39 -3.94 2.81
CA THR A 12 -14.60 -4.57 1.73
C THR A 12 -13.99 -3.51 0.81
N LEU A 13 -14.66 -2.37 0.63
CA LEU A 13 -14.18 -1.24 -0.16
C LEU A 13 -13.05 -0.48 0.51
N VAL A 14 -13.10 -0.30 1.84
CA VAL A 14 -11.99 0.25 2.64
C VAL A 14 -10.75 -0.63 2.50
N TRP A 15 -10.89 -1.96 2.61
CA TRP A 15 -9.74 -2.86 2.40
C TRP A 15 -9.17 -2.77 1.00
N TRP A 16 -10.04 -2.83 -0.02
CA TRP A 16 -9.60 -2.77 -1.40
C TRP A 16 -8.90 -1.46 -1.73
N THR A 17 -9.45 -0.34 -1.25
CA THR A 17 -8.84 0.98 -1.43
C THR A 17 -7.48 1.05 -0.73
N HIS A 18 -7.41 0.59 0.52
CA HIS A 18 -6.17 0.54 1.30
C HIS A 18 -5.06 -0.23 0.55
N GLU A 19 -5.40 -1.40 0.00
CA GLU A 19 -4.47 -2.22 -0.81
C GLU A 19 -4.04 -1.49 -2.08
N LYS A 20 -4.98 -0.87 -2.81
CA LYS A 20 -4.68 -0.15 -4.07
C LYS A 20 -3.85 1.12 -3.86
N THR A 21 -3.83 1.66 -2.66
CA THR A 21 -2.97 2.81 -2.30
C THR A 21 -1.59 2.40 -1.82
N GLY A 22 -1.24 1.11 -1.87
CA GLY A 22 0.07 0.60 -1.46
C GLY A 22 0.33 0.78 0.04
N HIS A 23 -0.69 0.54 0.86
CA HIS A 23 -0.60 0.71 2.32
C HIS A 23 -0.21 2.12 2.79
N GLY A 24 -0.33 3.16 1.96
CA GLY A 24 0.04 4.56 2.26
C GLY A 24 -0.81 5.26 3.35
N GLY A 25 -1.52 4.50 4.17
CA GLY A 25 -2.25 4.99 5.31
C GLY A 25 -3.45 5.87 4.95
N ARG A 26 -3.83 6.74 5.89
CA ARG A 26 -5.03 7.56 5.79
C ARG A 26 -4.91 8.62 4.71
N ASP A 27 -3.72 9.20 4.59
CA ASP A 27 -3.46 10.34 3.70
C ASP A 27 -3.38 9.93 2.23
N ALA A 28 -3.08 8.65 1.93
CA ALA A 28 -3.24 8.09 0.59
C ALA A 28 -4.68 7.62 0.31
N THR A 29 -5.35 7.03 1.31
CA THR A 29 -6.68 6.42 1.16
C THR A 29 -7.80 7.45 0.98
N ILE A 30 -7.80 8.55 1.73
CA ILE A 30 -8.87 9.57 1.66
C ILE A 30 -8.91 10.30 0.30
N PRO A 31 -7.79 10.84 -0.23
CA PRO A 31 -7.81 11.52 -1.53
C PRO A 31 -8.11 10.56 -2.68
N TRP A 32 -7.66 9.31 -2.59
CA TRP A 32 -7.98 8.28 -3.59
C TRP A 32 -9.49 8.05 -3.66
N ALA A 33 -10.15 7.92 -2.51
CA ALA A 33 -11.59 7.68 -2.43
C ALA A 33 -12.38 8.89 -2.95
N LYS A 34 -11.96 10.10 -2.56
CA LYS A 34 -12.56 11.36 -3.02
C LYS A 34 -12.47 11.52 -4.53
N THR A 35 -11.32 11.24 -5.13
CA THR A 35 -11.10 11.36 -6.59
C THR A 35 -12.00 10.41 -7.39
N ARG A 36 -12.43 9.29 -6.78
CA ARG A 36 -13.24 8.26 -7.45
C ARG A 36 -14.71 8.27 -7.02
N GLY A 37 -15.14 9.26 -6.23
CA GLY A 37 -16.52 9.36 -5.74
C GLY A 37 -16.92 8.24 -4.78
N VAL A 38 -15.93 7.58 -4.15
CA VAL A 38 -16.16 6.50 -3.20
C VAL A 38 -16.29 7.11 -1.80
N GLN A 39 -17.44 6.87 -1.15
CA GLN A 39 -17.67 7.27 0.24
C GLN A 39 -17.04 6.24 1.17
N LEU A 40 -15.96 6.61 1.86
CA LEU A 40 -15.33 5.80 2.90
C LEU A 40 -15.43 6.52 4.25
N SER A 41 -15.75 5.78 5.30
CA SER A 41 -15.71 6.30 6.67
C SER A 41 -14.27 6.45 7.14
N VAL A 42 -13.91 7.63 7.64
CA VAL A 42 -12.57 7.89 8.20
C VAL A 42 -12.26 6.93 9.36
N LYS A 43 -13.26 6.60 10.17
CA LYS A 43 -13.12 5.64 11.28
C LYS A 43 -12.78 4.24 10.79
N ASP A 44 -13.41 3.81 9.70
CA ASP A 44 -13.19 2.49 9.14
C ASP A 44 -11.82 2.40 8.46
N ILE A 45 -11.40 3.48 7.78
CA ILE A 45 -10.03 3.63 7.25
C ILE A 45 -9.01 3.51 8.38
N GLN A 46 -9.17 4.28 9.46
CA GLN A 46 -8.24 4.29 10.60
C GLN A 46 -8.16 2.91 11.26
N THR A 47 -9.31 2.25 11.41
CA THR A 47 -9.40 0.89 11.97
C THR A 47 -8.68 -0.11 11.07
N ARG A 48 -8.89 -0.05 9.75
CA ARG A 48 -8.27 -0.97 8.80
C ARG A 48 -6.76 -0.83 8.75
N ILE A 49 -6.24 0.40 8.75
CA ILE A 49 -4.79 0.65 8.79
C ILE A 49 -4.18 0.09 10.09
N THR A 50 -4.86 0.28 11.22
CA THR A 50 -4.38 -0.21 12.52
C THR A 50 -4.38 -1.74 12.57
N GLN A 51 -5.34 -2.39 11.93
CA GLN A 51 -5.47 -3.86 11.88
C GLN A 51 -4.68 -4.51 10.74
N CYS A 52 -4.11 -3.74 9.81
CA CYS A 52 -3.34 -4.29 8.70
C CYS A 52 -1.96 -4.76 9.17
N GLU A 53 -1.70 -6.06 9.06
CA GLU A 53 -0.42 -6.66 9.45
C GLU A 53 0.76 -6.04 8.70
N THR A 54 0.64 -5.83 7.38
CA THR A 54 1.68 -5.15 6.58
C THR A 54 1.96 -3.75 7.11
N CYS A 55 0.92 -2.97 7.44
CA CYS A 55 1.11 -1.65 8.04
C CYS A 55 1.74 -1.72 9.43
N GLN A 56 1.38 -2.71 10.24
CA GLN A 56 2.01 -2.92 11.54
C GLN A 56 3.50 -3.28 11.39
N LEU A 57 3.84 -4.12 10.40
CA LEU A 57 5.21 -4.49 10.08
C LEU A 57 6.00 -3.29 9.54
N LEU A 58 5.46 -2.53 8.59
CA LEU A 58 6.09 -1.31 8.06
C LEU A 58 6.29 -0.25 9.16
N LYS A 59 5.31 -0.10 10.07
CA LYS A 59 5.45 0.80 11.23
C LYS A 59 6.57 0.38 12.16
N ARG A 60 6.76 -0.93 12.37
CA ARG A 60 7.81 -1.48 13.22
C ARG A 60 9.18 -1.52 12.53
N HIS A 61 9.18 -1.66 11.21
CA HIS A 61 10.35 -1.87 10.38
C HIS A 61 10.27 -0.96 9.14
N PRO A 62 10.50 0.36 9.29
CA PRO A 62 10.32 1.33 8.21
C PRO A 62 11.25 1.10 7.02
N TYR A 63 12.35 0.36 7.22
CA TYR A 63 13.26 -0.06 6.14
C TYR A 63 12.66 -1.12 5.22
N LEU A 64 11.58 -1.82 5.60
CA LEU A 64 10.88 -2.73 4.70
C LEU A 64 10.11 -1.99 3.60
N ASP A 65 9.86 -0.69 3.79
CA ASP A 65 9.32 0.17 2.72
C ASP A 65 10.37 0.45 1.63
N GLN A 66 11.66 0.13 1.89
CA GLN A 66 12.77 0.28 0.96
C GLN A 66 13.11 -1.01 0.20
N LEU A 67 12.14 -1.84 -0.17
CA LEU A 67 12.42 -2.97 -1.10
C LEU A 67 12.76 -2.45 -2.51
N VAL A 68 13.92 -1.82 -2.63
CA VAL A 68 14.61 -1.51 -3.87
C VAL A 68 15.73 -2.54 -3.98
N VAL A 69 15.47 -3.62 -4.73
CA VAL A 69 16.48 -4.64 -5.00
C VAL A 69 17.46 -4.08 -6.02
N TRP A 70 18.70 -3.86 -5.60
CA TRP A 70 19.84 -3.67 -6.50
C TRP A 70 20.73 -4.90 -6.47
N GLN A 71 20.84 -5.59 -7.61
CA GLN A 71 21.78 -6.70 -7.77
C GLN A 71 23.19 -6.17 -8.04
N ILE A 72 24.17 -6.70 -7.32
CA ILE A 72 25.60 -6.50 -7.58
C ILE A 72 26.19 -7.87 -7.92
N ASN A 73 26.92 -7.95 -9.04
CA ASN A 73 27.64 -9.16 -9.45
C ASN A 73 29.15 -8.89 -9.46
N TYR A 74 29.95 -9.96 -9.38
CA TYR A 74 31.40 -9.89 -9.39
C TYR A 74 31.94 -9.42 -10.74
N VAL A 75 32.99 -8.59 -10.69
CA VAL A 75 33.85 -8.29 -11.84
C VAL A 75 35.18 -9.00 -11.62
N GLY A 76 35.48 -10.03 -12.42
CA GLY A 76 36.83 -10.59 -12.50
C GLY A 76 36.93 -12.01 -13.08
N PRO A 77 38.16 -12.44 -13.43
CA PRO A 77 39.43 -11.75 -13.20
C PRO A 77 39.67 -10.59 -14.17
N LEU A 78 40.24 -9.50 -13.67
CA LEU A 78 40.65 -8.36 -14.48
C LEU A 78 41.85 -8.75 -15.35
N PRO A 79 41.96 -8.24 -16.60
CA PRO A 79 43.08 -8.57 -17.46
C PRO A 79 44.39 -8.17 -16.79
N SER A 80 45.33 -9.11 -16.78
CA SER A 80 46.73 -8.83 -16.45
C SER A 80 47.36 -8.07 -17.62
N ASN A 81 48.12 -7.02 -17.28
CA ASN A 81 48.82 -6.05 -18.15
C ASN A 81 49.28 -6.58 -19.52
#